data_AF-L9YLZ6-F1
#
_entry.id   AF-L9YLZ6-F1
#
_cell.length_a   1.000
_cell.length_b   1.000
_cell.length_c   1.000
_cell.angle_alpha   90.00
_cell.angle_beta   90.00
_cell.angle_gamma   90.00
#
_symmetry.space_group_name_H-M   'P 1'
#
loop_
_entity.id
_entity.type
_entity.pdbx_description
1 polymer ?
#
loop_
_entity_poly.entity_id
_entity_poly.type
_entity_poly.pdbx_seq_one_letter_code
_entity_poly.pdbx_strand_id
1 'polypeptide(L)' 'MELDGYLVEGHVPAATVATLLEDEPEIAGIALPGMPSGSPGMGGEKRGTWQVYELRSGDEPAVYAEL' A
#
# COMPACT_ATOMS: atom_id res chain seq x y z
N MET A 1 -7.52 -0.79 6.93
CA MET A 1 -8.50 -1.90 6.94
C MET A 1 -7.74 -3.20 6.94
N GLU A 2 -8.33 -4.29 7.42
CA GLU A 2 -7.71 -5.62 7.36
C GLU A 2 -8.41 -6.43 6.25
N LEU A 3 -7.64 -7.14 5.43
CA LEU A 3 -8.12 -7.93 4.30
C LEU A 3 -7.33 -9.24 4.23
N ASP A 4 -8.00 -10.38 4.35
CA ASP A 4 -7.40 -11.73 4.32
C ASP A 4 -6.15 -11.89 5.20
N GLY A 5 -6.14 -11.26 6.38
CA GLY A 5 -5.03 -11.30 7.33
C GLY A 5 -3.92 -10.27 7.08
N TYR A 6 -4.03 -9.45 6.02
CA TYR A 6 -3.14 -8.33 5.75
C TYR A 6 -3.74 -7.00 6.19
N LEU A 7 -2.94 -6.17 6.85
CA LEU A 7 -3.29 -4.79 7.15
C LEU A 7 -3.05 -3.89 5.93
N VAL A 8 -4.08 -3.21 5.45
CA VAL A 8 -3.99 -2.22 4.36
C VAL A 8 -4.27 -0.82 4.91
N GLU A 9 -3.26 0.03 4.96
CA GLU A 9 -3.36 1.40 5.52
C GLU A 9 -3.21 2.49 4.46
N GLY A 10 -4.08 3.51 4.49
CA GLY A 10 -4.09 4.60 3.51
C GLY A 10 -4.86 4.28 2.23
N HIS A 11 -4.70 5.13 1.21
CA HIS A 11 -5.39 5.01 -0.09
C HIS A 11 -4.60 4.14 -1.07
N VAL A 12 -4.28 2.92 -0.66
CA VAL A 12 -3.58 1.96 -1.50
C VAL A 12 -4.46 1.62 -2.72
N PRO A 13 -3.94 1.70 -3.96
CA PRO A 13 -4.70 1.31 -5.14
C PRO A 13 -5.12 -0.16 -5.13
N ALA A 14 -6.33 -0.43 -5.60
CA ALA A 14 -6.91 -1.78 -5.62
C ALA A 14 -6.04 -2.80 -6.39
N ALA A 15 -5.33 -2.36 -7.43
CA ALA A 15 -4.41 -3.21 -8.17
C ALA A 15 -3.26 -3.74 -7.29
N THR A 16 -2.70 -2.89 -6.43
CA THR A 16 -1.63 -3.29 -5.49
C THR A 16 -2.17 -4.23 -4.41
N VAL A 17 -3.40 -4.01 -3.94
CA VAL A 17 -4.05 -4.93 -3.01
C VAL A 17 -4.32 -6.29 -3.66
N ALA A 18 -4.74 -6.32 -4.93
CA ALA A 18 -4.91 -7.57 -5.66
C ALA A 18 -3.59 -8.35 -5.76
N THR A 19 -2.49 -7.67 -6.13
CA THR A 19 -1.16 -8.30 -6.16
C THR A 19 -0.73 -8.83 -4.79
N LEU A 20 -1.02 -8.11 -3.70
CA LEU A 20 -0.75 -8.59 -2.34
C LEU A 20 -1.45 -9.92 -2.04
N LEU A 21 -2.73 -10.03 -2.44
CA LEU A 21 -3.53 -11.24 -2.23
C LEU A 21 -3.15 -12.38 -3.17
N GLU A 22 -2.57 -12.07 -4.33
CA GLU A 22 -2.09 -13.08 -5.29
C GLU A 22 -0.71 -13.64 -4.91
N ASP A 23 0.18 -12.77 -4.43
CA ASP A 23 1.56 -13.15 -4.06
C ASP A 23 1.64 -13.74 -2.64
N GLU A 24 0.65 -13.47 -1.78
CA GLU A 24 0.58 -13.87 -0.38
C GLU A 24 1.95 -13.79 0.37
N PRO A 25 2.63 -12.64 0.34
CA PRO A 25 3.96 -12.52 0.94
C PRO A 25 3.90 -12.65 2.47
N GLU A 26 5.02 -13.08 3.08
CA GLU A 26 5.17 -13.19 4.54
C GLU A 26 5.37 -11.80 5.21
N ILE A 27 4.37 -10.93 5.09
CA ILE A 27 4.33 -9.60 5.69
C ILE A 27 3.02 -9.41 6.46
N ALA A 28 2.98 -8.44 7.38
CA ALA A 28 1.77 -8.13 8.13
C ALA A 28 0.78 -7.25 7.34
N GLY A 29 1.23 -6.58 6.29
CA GLY A 29 0.39 -5.68 5.51
C GLY A 29 1.14 -4.70 4.61
N ILE A 30 0.41 -3.77 4.00
CA ILE A 30 0.94 -2.68 3.18
C ILE A 30 0.32 -1.32 3.55
N ALA A 31 1.10 -0.26 3.41
CA ALA A 31 0.66 1.10 3.71
C ALA A 31 1.06 2.10 2.63
N LEU A 32 0.15 3.01 2.28
CA LEU A 32 0.44 4.21 1.48
C LEU A 32 0.36 5.48 2.36
N PRO A 33 1.48 5.91 2.96
CA PRO A 33 1.51 7.08 3.82
C PRO A 33 1.38 8.39 3.03
N GLY A 34 0.90 9.44 3.71
CA GLY A 34 0.96 10.82 3.22
C GLY A 34 -0.21 11.31 2.36
N MET A 35 -1.21 10.46 2.05
CA MET A 35 -2.41 10.83 1.28
C MET A 35 -2.09 11.71 0.04
N PRO A 36 -1.32 11.18 -0.92
CA PRO A 36 -0.86 11.99 -2.04
C PRO A 36 -2.02 12.39 -2.96
N SER A 37 -1.91 13.57 -3.57
CA SER A 37 -2.87 14.05 -4.57
C SER A 37 -3.05 13.05 -5.71
N GLY A 38 -4.30 12.77 -6.08
CA GLY A 38 -4.67 11.80 -7.11
C GLY A 38 -4.89 10.36 -6.62
N SER A 39 -4.68 10.07 -5.33
CA SER A 39 -5.00 8.76 -4.74
C SER A 39 -6.49 8.41 -4.85
N PRO A 40 -6.85 7.11 -4.88
CA PRO A 40 -8.26 6.69 -5.01
C PRO A 40 -9.16 7.36 -3.98
N GLY A 41 -10.18 8.11 -4.41
CA GLY A 41 -11.08 8.86 -3.52
C GLY A 41 -10.69 10.33 -3.27
N MET A 42 -9.49 10.75 -3.69
CA MET A 42 -9.01 12.13 -3.63
C MET A 42 -8.94 12.72 -5.04
N GLY A 43 -9.65 13.82 -5.30
CA GLY A 43 -9.59 14.51 -6.60
C GLY A 43 -8.19 15.06 -6.92
N GLY A 44 -7.88 15.19 -8.22
CA GLY A 44 -6.61 15.72 -8.73
C GLY A 44 -5.83 14.70 -9.57
N GLU A 45 -4.77 15.16 -10.23
CA GLU A 45 -3.86 14.31 -11.02
C GLU A 45 -2.75 13.74 -10.14
N LYS A 46 -2.40 12.48 -10.39
CA LYS A 46 -1.26 11.82 -9.74
C LYS A 46 0.02 12.61 -10.05
N ARG A 47 0.64 13.13 -8.99
CA ARG A 47 1.92 13.84 -9.07
C ARG A 47 2.98 13.10 -8.28
N GLY A 48 4.02 12.66 -8.99
CA GLY A 48 5.15 11.94 -8.42
C GLY A 48 4.92 10.43 -8.31
N THR A 49 5.90 9.77 -7.73
CA THR A 49 5.88 8.33 -7.42
C THR A 49 5.28 8.12 -6.03
N TRP A 50 4.31 7.23 -5.93
CA TRP A 50 3.76 6.79 -4.66
C TRP A 50 4.50 5.54 -4.21
N GLN A 51 5.04 5.57 -3.00
CA GLN A 51 5.70 4.41 -2.42
C GLN A 51 4.71 3.73 -1.46
N VAL A 52 4.35 2.50 -1.79
CA VAL A 52 3.64 1.60 -0.91
C VAL A 52 4.70 0.83 -0.12
N TYR A 53 4.57 0.83 1.19
CA TYR A 53 5.51 0.18 2.10
C TYR A 53 4.91 -1.12 2.61
N GLU A 54 5.75 -2.13 2.82
CA GLU A 54 5.38 -3.32 3.57
C GLU A 54 5.47 -3.07 5.08
N LEU A 55 4.56 -3.69 5.82
CA LEU A 55 4.52 -3.70 7.27
C LEU A 55 5.07 -5.03 7.74
N ARG A 56 6.20 -5.00 8.43
CA ARG A 56 6.80 -6.17 9.09
C ARG A 56 6.99 -5.88 10.57
N SER A 57 6.86 -6.92 11.39
CA SER A 57 6.99 -6.77 12.85
C SER A 57 8.45 -6.67 13.25
N GLY A 58 8.91 -5.45 13.57
CA GLY A 58 10.23 -5.20 14.17
C GLY A 58 11.34 -4.76 13.20
N ASP A 59 11.05 -4.71 11.90
CA ASP A 59 11.97 -4.26 10.86
C ASP A 59 11.63 -2.86 10.33
N GLU A 60 12.61 -2.22 9.69
CA GLU A 60 12.38 -0.99 8.94
C GLU A 60 11.42 -1.26 7.75
N PRO A 61 10.44 -0.37 7.51
CA PRO A 61 9.47 -0.56 6.43
C PRO A 61 10.18 -0.55 5.08
N ALA A 62 10.13 -1.67 4.34
CA ALA A 62 10.65 -1.71 2.98
C ALA A 62 9.60 -1.25 1.97
N VAL A 63 10.05 -0.86 0.79
CA VAL A 63 9.16 -0.50 -0.32
C VAL A 63 8.61 -1.77 -0.94
N TYR A 64 7.29 -1.93 -0.89
CA TYR A 64 6.56 -3.02 -1.54
C TYR A 64 6.30 -2.70 -3.03
N ALA A 65 5.88 -1.47 -3.33
CA ALA A 65 5.63 -1.04 -4.71
C ALA A 65 5.84 0.46 -4.90
N GLU A 66 6.29 0.83 -6.10
CA GLU A 66 6.38 2.22 -6.57
C GLU A 66 5.34 2.43 -7.68
N LEU A 67 4.41 3.36 -7.47
CA LEU A 67 3.31 3.64 -8.40
C LEU A 67 3.45 5.00 -9.05
#